data_AF-A0A3D2IJY3-F1
#
_entry.id   AF-A0A3D2IJY3-F1
#
_cell.length_a   1.000
_cell.length_b   1.000
_cell.length_c   1.000
_cell.angle_alpha   90.00
_cell.angle_beta   90.00
_cell.angle_gamma   90.00
#
_symmetry.space_group_name_H-M   'P 1'
#
loop_
_entity.id
_entity.type
_entity.pdbx_description
1 polymer ?
#
loop_
_entity_poly.entity_id
_entity_poly.type
_entity_poly.pdbx_seq_one_letter_code
_entity_poly.pdbx_strand_id
1 'polypeptide(L)'
;MANKRIFYAAKKAGMGPVGSAQVKGVNDPTDIAQADKGKFRQLHGLQSVGITTTFNLEQTFELGMLQIYENIEGIPDISVDIEKVLDGYCPAYVLA
;
A
#
# COMPACT_ATOMS: atom_id res chain seq x y z
N MET A 1 14.51 16.97 -5.83
CA MET A 1 13.11 16.64 -5.51
C MET A 1 13.02 16.26 -4.04
N ALA A 2 12.11 16.83 -3.25
CA ALA A 2 11.96 16.47 -1.84
C ALA A 2 11.03 15.25 -1.69
N ASN A 3 11.40 14.30 -0.83
CA ASN A 3 10.55 13.17 -0.46
C ASN A 3 9.26 13.72 0.18
N LYS A 4 8.12 13.46 -0.45
CA LYS A 4 6.81 13.93 0.03
C LYS A 4 6.08 12.77 0.69
N ARG A 5 6.12 12.74 2.02
CA ARG A 5 5.27 11.85 2.83
C ARG A 5 3.85 12.41 2.83
N ILE A 6 2.89 11.61 2.37
CA ILE A 6 1.47 11.97 2.37
C ILE A 6 0.75 11.05 3.34
N PHE A 7 0.16 11.66 4.37
CA PHE A 7 -0.70 10.98 5.32
C PHE A 7 -2.13 11.02 4.81
N TYR A 8 -2.73 9.85 4.61
CA TYR A 8 -4.13 9.76 4.25
C TYR A 8 -4.95 9.46 5.50
N ALA A 9 -5.97 10.28 5.77
CA ALA A 9 -7.04 9.92 6.70
C ALA A 9 -7.92 8.86 6.02
N ALA A 10 -7.44 7.62 5.97
CA ALA A 10 -8.14 6.54 5.30
C ALA A 10 -9.28 6.03 6.20
N LYS A 11 -10.52 6.05 5.69
CA LYS A 11 -11.69 5.54 6.43
C LYS A 11 -11.71 4.01 6.49
N LYS A 12 -11.00 3.33 5.56
CA LYS A 12 -10.91 1.88 5.43
C LYS A 12 -9.60 1.49 4.75
N ALA A 13 -8.99 0.41 5.20
CA ALA A 13 -7.86 -0.26 4.54
C ALA A 13 -8.06 -1.78 4.64
N GLY A 14 -7.25 -2.55 3.92
CA GLY A 14 -7.29 -4.01 3.96
C GLY A 14 -6.25 -4.61 3.03
N MET A 15 -6.09 -5.93 3.14
CA MET A 15 -4.99 -6.66 2.52
C MET A 15 -5.49 -7.97 1.94
N GLY A 16 -4.87 -8.42 0.86
CA GLY A 16 -5.18 -9.70 0.23
C GLY A 16 -4.23 -10.01 -0.92
N PRO A 17 -4.30 -11.21 -1.50
CA PRO A 17 -3.49 -11.60 -2.64
C PRO A 17 -3.71 -10.65 -3.82
N VAL A 18 -2.67 -10.45 -4.63
CA VAL A 18 -2.74 -9.66 -5.87
C VAL A 18 -3.85 -10.22 -6.77
N GLY A 19 -4.76 -9.35 -7.22
CA GLY A 19 -5.91 -9.72 -8.05
C GLY A 19 -7.19 -10.08 -7.28
N SER A 20 -7.18 -10.00 -5.95
CA SER A 20 -8.39 -10.22 -5.15
C SER A 20 -9.40 -9.06 -5.29
N ALA A 21 -10.64 -9.36 -5.71
CA ALA A 21 -11.73 -8.40 -5.76
C ALA A 21 -12.28 -8.13 -4.35
N GLN A 22 -12.59 -6.86 -4.04
CA GLN A 22 -13.30 -6.51 -2.82
C GLN A 22 -14.69 -7.15 -2.79
N VAL A 23 -15.01 -7.92 -1.75
CA VAL A 23 -16.42 -8.29 -1.49
C VAL A 23 -17.14 -7.05 -1.02
N LYS A 24 -18.12 -6.60 -1.81
CA LYS A 24 -18.95 -5.45 -1.50
C LYS A 24 -19.96 -5.80 -0.41
N GLY A 25 -19.53 -5.76 0.85
CA GLY A 25 -20.38 -5.92 2.04
C GLY A 25 -20.89 -7.35 2.24
N VAL A 26 -20.79 -7.86 3.47
CA VAL A 26 -21.47 -9.10 3.87
C VAL A 26 -22.72 -8.69 4.63
N ASN A 27 -23.90 -8.94 4.06
CA ASN A 27 -25.19 -8.82 4.76
C ASN A 27 -25.81 -10.20 5.05
N ASP A 28 -25.24 -11.30 4.53
CA ASP A 28 -25.74 -12.66 4.70
C ASP A 28 -24.68 -13.61 5.31
N PRO A 29 -25.06 -14.47 6.28
CA PRO A 29 -24.15 -15.39 6.95
C PRO A 29 -23.69 -16.58 6.09
N THR A 30 -23.95 -16.58 4.78
CA THR A 30 -23.36 -17.53 3.80
C THR A 30 -22.09 -16.97 3.14
N ASP A 31 -21.84 -15.67 3.20
CA ASP A 31 -20.62 -15.04 2.67
C ASP A 31 -19.37 -15.31 3.53
N ILE A 32 -19.55 -15.74 4.78
CA ILE A 32 -18.45 -16.14 5.70
C ILE A 32 -17.75 -17.42 5.24
N ALA A 33 -18.41 -18.29 4.47
CA ALA A 33 -17.79 -19.47 3.86
C ALA A 33 -17.05 -19.16 2.54
N GLN A 34 -17.35 -18.03 1.90
CA GLN A 34 -16.67 -17.54 0.68
C GLN A 34 -15.55 -16.52 0.96
N ALA A 35 -15.34 -16.16 2.23
CA ALA A 35 -14.22 -15.34 2.67
C ALA A 35 -12.88 -16.11 2.62
N ASP A 36 -12.92 -17.45 2.56
CA ASP A 36 -11.78 -18.29 2.91
C ASP A 36 -10.78 -18.58 1.76
N LYS A 37 -11.03 -18.12 0.52
CA LYS A 37 -10.12 -18.37 -0.61
C LYS A 37 -10.00 -17.16 -1.53
N GLY A 38 -9.16 -16.19 -1.15
CA GLY A 38 -8.62 -15.19 -2.08
C GLY A 38 -9.35 -13.85 -2.18
N LYS A 39 -9.97 -13.35 -1.10
CA LYS A 39 -10.63 -12.03 -1.10
C LYS A 39 -10.00 -11.07 -0.08
N PHE A 40 -9.91 -9.80 -0.48
CA PHE A 40 -9.43 -8.67 0.33
C PHE A 40 -10.07 -8.67 1.73
N ARG A 41 -9.24 -8.77 2.78
CA ARG A 41 -9.68 -8.69 4.18
C ARG A 41 -9.62 -7.25 4.64
N GLN A 42 -10.73 -6.72 5.14
CA GLN A 42 -10.78 -5.34 5.65
C GLN A 42 -10.16 -5.26 7.05
N LEU A 43 -9.31 -4.26 7.26
CA LEU A 43 -8.74 -3.92 8.56
C LEU A 43 -9.73 -3.09 9.39
N HIS A 44 -9.96 -3.52 10.63
CA HIS A 44 -10.76 -2.81 11.63
C HIS A 44 -9.86 -1.97 12.53
N GLY A 45 -10.38 -0.88 13.12
CA GLY A 45 -9.63 -0.06 14.07
C GLY A 45 -8.49 0.77 13.46
N LEU A 46 -8.53 1.04 12.16
CA LEU A 46 -7.53 1.86 11.45
C LEU A 46 -7.61 3.34 11.89
N GLN A 47 -6.48 3.93 12.23
CA GLN A 47 -6.36 5.37 12.55
C GLN A 47 -5.67 6.16 11.43
N SER A 48 -4.58 5.64 10.89
CA SER A 48 -3.82 6.32 9.85
C SER A 48 -3.13 5.33 8.92
N VAL A 49 -2.91 5.76 7.68
CA VAL A 49 -2.06 5.05 6.70
C VAL A 49 -1.11 6.05 6.07
N GLY A 50 0.18 5.75 6.14
CA GLY A 50 1.24 6.48 5.46
C GLY A 50 1.74 5.67 4.26
N ILE A 51 1.88 6.30 3.10
CA ILE A 51 2.52 5.70 1.93
C ILE A 51 3.68 6.61 1.52
N THR A 52 4.88 6.04 1.45
CA THR A 52 6.08 6.73 0.99
C THR A 52 6.68 5.99 -0.21
N THR A 53 6.68 6.66 -1.36
CA THR A 53 7.33 6.18 -2.58
C THR A 53 8.63 6.95 -2.78
N THR A 54 9.75 6.23 -2.86
CA THR A 54 11.08 6.81 -3.10
C THR A 54 11.52 6.46 -4.52
N PHE A 55 11.78 7.51 -5.31
CA PHE A 55 12.31 7.38 -6.66
C PHE A 55 13.81 7.58 -6.63
N ASN A 56 14.55 6.53 -6.99
CA ASN A 56 15.99 6.59 -7.15
C ASN A 56 16.28 6.93 -8.61
N LEU A 57 16.97 8.06 -8.84
CA LEU A 57 17.29 8.58 -10.16
C LEU A 57 18.80 8.39 -10.38
N GLU A 58 19.15 7.62 -11.40
CA GLU A 58 20.54 7.51 -11.84
C GLU A 58 20.81 8.58 -12.90
N GLN A 59 21.91 9.31 -12.74
CA GLN A 59 22.31 10.36 -13.67
C GLN A 59 23.23 9.76 -14.74
N THR A 60 22.75 9.72 -15.99
CA THR A 60 23.59 9.34 -17.13
C THR A 60 24.15 10.60 -17.79
N PHE A 61 25.46 10.59 -18.01
CA PHE A 61 26.18 11.65 -18.72
C PHE A 61 26.58 11.17 -20.11
N GLU A 62 26.36 12.01 -21.13
CA GLU A 62 26.98 11.80 -22.43
C GLU A 62 28.45 12.25 -22.40
N LEU A 63 29.32 11.48 -23.08
CA LEU A 63 30.74 11.80 -23.22
C LEU A 63 30.90 13.14 -23.95
N GLY A 64 31.39 14.17 -23.23
CA GLY A 64 31.78 15.45 -23.82
C GLY A 64 30.85 16.64 -23.51
N MET A 65 29.79 16.46 -22.71
CA MET A 65 28.90 17.55 -22.29
C MET A 65 28.93 17.75 -20.78
N LEU A 66 28.90 19.02 -20.34
CA LEU A 66 28.87 19.41 -18.92
C LEU A 66 27.46 19.35 -18.30
N GLN A 67 26.45 19.05 -19.10
CA GLN A 67 25.05 19.07 -18.69
C GLN A 67 24.46 17.65 -18.74
N ILE A 68 23.61 17.35 -17.77
CA ILE A 68 22.97 16.04 -17.61
C ILE A 68 22.09 15.77 -18.84
N TYR A 69 22.28 14.59 -19.47
CA TYR A 69 21.53 14.21 -20.67
C TYR A 69 20.12 13.72 -20.31
N GLU A 70 20.04 12.75 -19.39
CA GLU A 70 18.78 12.17 -18.95
C GLU A 70 18.92 11.66 -17.51
N ASN A 71 17.85 11.82 -16.72
CA ASN A 71 17.71 11.12 -15.45
C ASN A 71 16.92 9.84 -15.73
N ILE A 72 17.58 8.69 -15.68
CA ILE A 72 16.91 7.40 -15.86
C ILE A 72 16.26 7.03 -14.53
N GLU A 73 14.94 6.81 -14.56
CA GLU A 73 14.14 6.46 -13.40
C GLU A 73 14.21 4.95 -13.14
N GLY A 74 14.66 4.55 -11.95
CA GLY A 74 14.66 3.15 -11.52
C GLY A 74 13.29 2.67 -11.06
N ILE A 75 13.21 1.39 -10.66
CA ILE A 75 12.02 0.85 -10.00
C ILE A 75 11.85 1.57 -8.65
N PRO A 76 10.68 2.16 -8.36
CA PRO A 76 10.48 2.88 -7.13
C PRO A 76 10.28 1.94 -5.94
N ASP A 77 10.90 2.30 -4.81
CA ASP A 77 10.69 1.62 -3.54
C ASP A 77 9.45 2.20 -2.84
N ILE A 78 8.49 1.36 -2.48
CA ILE A 78 7.25 1.76 -1.81
C ILE A 78 7.24 1.18 -0.39
N SER A 79 7.07 2.05 0.60
CA SER A 79 6.84 1.69 2.00
C SER A 79 5.44 2.11 2.43
N VAL A 80 4.75 1.23 3.16
CA VAL A 80 3.39 1.45 3.65
C VAL A 80 3.37 1.22 5.16
N ASP A 81 3.00 2.27 5.90
CA ASP A 81 2.89 2.26 7.36
C ASP A 81 1.40 2.30 7.74
N ILE A 82 0.97 1.42 8.65
CA ILE A 82 -0.43 1.29 9.07
C ILE A 82 -0.51 1.38 10.58
N GLU A 83 -1.30 2.34 11.09
CA GLU A 83 -1.60 2.47 12.51
C GLU A 83 -3.01 1.93 12.81
N LYS A 84 -3.08 0.94 13.70
CA LYS A 84 -4.31 0.31 14.15
C LYS A 84 -4.43 0.33 15.68
N VAL A 85 -5.63 0.66 16.17
CA VAL A 85 -6.03 0.48 17.56
C VAL A 85 -6.28 -0.99 17.85
N LEU A 86 -5.88 -1.43 19.04
CA LEU A 86 -6.20 -2.77 19.54
C LEU A 86 -7.67 -2.83 19.97
N ASP A 87 -8.53 -3.19 19.02
CA ASP A 87 -9.99 -3.25 19.14
C ASP A 87 -10.53 -4.67 19.40
N GLY A 88 -9.65 -5.62 19.75
CA GLY A 88 -10.00 -7.03 19.94
C GLY A 88 -10.15 -7.83 18.64
N TYR A 89 -10.17 -7.17 17.47
CA TYR A 89 -10.01 -7.84 16.18
C TYR A 89 -8.55 -8.17 15.89
N CYS A 90 -8.32 -9.06 14.92
CA CYS A 90 -6.98 -9.48 14.54
C CYS A 90 -6.08 -8.28 14.16
N PRO A 91 -4.79 -8.33 14.56
CA PRO A 91 -3.80 -7.33 14.18
C PRO A 91 -3.48 -7.41 12.67
N ALA A 92 -2.98 -6.31 12.11
CA ALA A 92 -2.81 -6.15 10.66
C ALA A 92 -1.89 -7.20 10.00
N TYR A 93 -0.91 -7.74 10.73
CA TYR A 93 0.03 -8.72 10.18
C TYR A 93 -0.58 -10.12 9.97
N VAL A 94 -1.73 -10.42 10.58
CA VAL A 94 -2.44 -11.71 10.43
C VAL A 94 -3.45 -11.68 9.27
N LEU A 95 -3.56 -10.54 8.57
CA LEU A 95 -4.55 -10.35 7.50
C LEU A 95 -4.10 -10.90 6.13
N ALA A 96 -2.83 -11.27 5.96
CA ALA A 96 -2.24 -11.81 4.72
C ALA A 96 -1.88 -13.28 4.85
#